data_AF-A0A349EVC9-F1
#
_entry.id   AF-A0A349EVC9-F1
#
_cell.length_a   1.000
_cell.length_b   1.000
_cell.length_c   1.000
_cell.angle_alpha   90.00
_cell.angle_beta   90.00
_cell.angle_gamma   90.00
#
_symmetry.space_group_name_H-M   'P 1'
#
loop_
_entity.id
_entity.type
_entity.pdbx_description
1 polymer ?
#
loop_
_entity_poly.entity_id
_entity_poly.type
_entity_poly.pdbx_seq_one_letter_code
_entity_poly.pdbx_strand_id
1 'polypeptide(L)'
;MFRKNETSAEETLVAHPNGMLLEVDEAPKRPGKWIILAIQHVLAMFVACITVPMIVFSGVNVTLGGVSYNLASIMIAPTLFSAGIGTIFYLCVTKFKSPMFLASSFAYMSAMSEAIKVDCQATGQVNLWILPVGMAMVGLIYCIVAFLIKLFGVKWLNKLLPTIVVGPVIIVIGLSLATSAISNLTTGAAIGGYNWCAILSGLIAMIVTALCSHYGKGTISLVPFVIGMLSGYVVACLFTLIGYYGCGNEYCHVVNFDPLLNLFSTVQDGTRVANVTIQSFLDYPKFLFLTANS
;
A
#
# COMPACT_ATOMS: atom_id res chain seq x y z
N MET A 1 -32.36 33.37 -32.48
CA MET A 1 -33.53 32.46 -32.52
C MET A 1 -32.98 31.04 -32.64
N PHE A 2 -33.10 30.22 -31.57
CA PHE A 2 -32.94 28.75 -31.43
C PHE A 2 -31.69 28.04 -32.05
N ARG A 3 -30.72 27.49 -31.29
CA ARG A 3 -30.65 26.27 -30.42
C ARG A 3 -30.55 24.93 -31.19
N LYS A 4 -29.56 24.10 -30.78
CA LYS A 4 -29.21 22.68 -31.10
C LYS A 4 -28.29 22.48 -32.32
N ASN A 5 -27.24 21.64 -32.34
CA ASN A 5 -26.85 20.52 -31.47
C ASN A 5 -25.33 20.25 -31.57
N GLU A 6 -24.79 19.68 -30.50
CA GLU A 6 -23.47 19.08 -30.32
C GLU A 6 -23.14 18.02 -31.40
N THR A 7 -21.89 17.93 -31.85
CA THR A 7 -21.14 16.66 -32.02
C THR A 7 -19.72 16.93 -32.54
N SER A 8 -18.75 16.27 -31.90
CA SER A 8 -17.35 16.08 -32.31
C SER A 8 -16.51 17.33 -32.61
N ALA A 9 -15.97 17.93 -31.55
CA ALA A 9 -14.62 18.49 -31.62
C ALA A 9 -13.76 17.68 -30.64
N GLU A 10 -13.13 16.65 -31.18
CA GLU A 10 -11.99 15.96 -30.57
C GLU A 10 -10.86 17.01 -30.50
N GLU A 11 -10.86 17.80 -29.42
CA GLU A 11 -9.83 18.80 -29.16
C GLU A 11 -8.52 18.03 -28.93
N THR A 12 -7.69 18.02 -29.96
CA THR A 12 -6.36 17.41 -29.98
C THR A 12 -5.64 17.80 -28.70
N LEU A 13 -5.44 16.81 -27.82
CA LEU A 13 -4.65 16.91 -26.61
C LEU A 13 -3.18 17.14 -27.04
N VAL A 14 -2.83 18.39 -27.33
CA VAL A 14 -1.46 18.77 -27.66
C VAL A 14 -0.64 18.58 -26.38
N ALA A 15 0.18 17.53 -26.35
CA ALA A 15 1.14 17.34 -25.28
C ALA A 15 2.03 18.58 -25.21
N HIS A 16 2.23 19.12 -23.99
CA HIS A 16 3.24 20.15 -23.78
C HIS A 16 4.60 19.61 -24.26
N PRO A 17 5.57 20.46 -24.67
CA PRO A 17 6.88 20.03 -25.17
C PRO A 17 7.67 19.12 -24.20
N ASN A 18 7.21 18.97 -22.96
CA ASN A 18 7.74 18.10 -21.91
C ASN A 18 7.01 16.73 -21.80
N GLY A 19 6.09 16.40 -22.71
CA GLY A 19 5.35 15.12 -22.71
C GLY A 19 4.28 14.98 -21.62
N MET A 20 3.98 16.04 -20.86
CA MET A 20 2.96 16.04 -19.81
C MET A 20 1.59 16.44 -20.35
N LEU A 21 0.54 15.77 -19.85
CA LEU A 21 -0.87 16.03 -20.20
C LEU A 21 -1.44 17.29 -19.51
N LEU A 22 -0.86 17.72 -18.37
CA LEU A 22 -1.20 18.92 -17.59
C LEU A 22 0.09 19.39 -16.88
N GLU A 23 0.30 20.70 -16.76
CA GLU A 23 1.38 21.26 -15.94
C GLU A 23 1.03 21.29 -14.45
N VAL A 24 2.02 21.47 -13.58
CA VAL A 24 1.85 21.48 -12.11
C VAL A 24 0.86 22.57 -11.66
N ASP A 25 0.82 23.68 -12.40
CA ASP A 25 -0.04 24.83 -12.12
C ASP A 25 -1.41 24.77 -12.85
N GLU A 26 -1.63 23.76 -13.71
CA GLU A 26 -2.85 23.66 -14.52
C GLU A 26 -3.85 22.64 -13.96
N ALA A 27 -5.06 23.12 -13.67
CA ALA A 27 -6.19 22.26 -13.33
C ALA A 27 -7.00 21.90 -14.60
N PRO A 28 -7.47 20.65 -14.74
CA PRO A 28 -8.32 20.27 -15.87
C PRO A 28 -9.64 21.08 -15.85
N LYS A 29 -10.00 21.65 -17.01
CA LYS A 29 -11.18 22.52 -17.20
C LYS A 29 -12.53 21.87 -16.83
N ARG A 30 -12.58 20.54 -16.63
CA ARG A 30 -13.78 19.81 -16.20
C ARG A 30 -13.59 19.25 -14.78
N PRO A 31 -14.43 19.63 -13.80
CA PRO A 31 -14.32 19.14 -12.41
C PRO A 31 -14.48 17.61 -12.30
N GLY A 32 -15.27 17.00 -13.20
CA GLY A 32 -15.43 15.55 -13.27
C GLY A 32 -14.15 14.78 -13.68
N LYS A 33 -13.28 15.39 -14.50
CA LYS A 33 -12.00 14.76 -14.86
C LYS A 33 -11.01 14.85 -13.69
N TRP A 34 -11.07 15.94 -12.93
CA TRP A 34 -10.25 16.15 -11.74
C TRP A 34 -10.51 15.09 -10.66
N ILE A 35 -11.79 14.81 -10.36
CA ILE A 35 -12.14 13.81 -9.35
C ILE A 35 -11.75 12.39 -9.79
N ILE A 36 -11.93 12.04 -11.07
CA ILE A 36 -11.48 10.74 -11.61
C ILE A 36 -9.97 10.59 -11.46
N LEU A 37 -9.18 11.61 -11.86
CA LEU A 37 -7.72 11.55 -11.80
C LEU A 37 -7.21 11.49 -10.34
N ALA A 38 -7.84 12.23 -9.43
CA ALA A 38 -7.52 12.19 -8.01
C ALA A 38 -7.77 10.79 -7.42
N ILE A 39 -8.94 10.20 -7.72
CA ILE A 39 -9.27 8.84 -7.29
C ILE A 39 -8.25 7.84 -7.85
N GLN A 40 -7.82 7.99 -9.11
CA GLN A 40 -6.79 7.12 -9.68
C GLN A 40 -5.46 7.20 -8.94
N HIS A 41 -4.99 8.40 -8.60
CA HIS A 41 -3.76 8.54 -7.83
C HIS A 41 -3.89 7.96 -6.41
N VAL A 42 -5.03 8.16 -5.76
CA VAL A 42 -5.29 7.60 -4.44
C VAL A 42 -5.31 6.07 -4.50
N LEU A 43 -6.08 5.48 -5.42
CA LEU A 43 -6.12 4.03 -5.62
C LEU A 43 -4.75 3.46 -5.96
N ALA A 44 -3.96 4.21 -6.73
CA ALA A 44 -2.64 3.75 -7.12
C ALA A 44 -1.67 3.68 -5.93
N MET A 45 -1.67 4.71 -5.08
CA MET A 45 -0.78 4.77 -3.91
C MET A 45 -1.28 3.93 -2.72
N PHE A 46 -2.59 3.72 -2.63
CA PHE A 46 -3.25 2.97 -1.55
C PHE A 46 -2.63 1.59 -1.33
N VAL A 47 -2.30 0.89 -2.42
CA VAL A 47 -1.71 -0.45 -2.34
C VAL A 47 -0.33 -0.43 -1.70
N ALA A 48 0.53 0.54 -2.03
CA ALA A 48 1.84 0.66 -1.40
C ALA A 48 1.70 0.94 0.11
N CYS A 49 0.78 1.83 0.49
CA CYS A 49 0.51 2.18 1.89
C CYS A 49 -0.05 1.01 2.73
N ILE A 50 -0.73 0.04 2.11
CA ILE A 50 -1.22 -1.17 2.80
C ILE A 50 -0.17 -2.29 2.78
N THR A 51 0.54 -2.45 1.68
CA THR A 51 1.46 -3.58 1.49
C THR A 51 2.62 -3.53 2.47
N VAL A 52 3.18 -2.36 2.75
CA VAL A 52 4.28 -2.23 3.71
C VAL A 52 3.91 -2.69 5.12
N PRO A 53 2.87 -2.14 5.78
CA PRO A 53 2.49 -2.62 7.11
C PRO A 53 2.04 -4.09 7.09
N MET A 54 1.41 -4.56 6.01
CA MET A 54 1.07 -5.97 5.83
C MET A 54 2.30 -6.89 5.84
N ILE A 55 3.40 -6.50 5.19
CA ILE A 55 4.61 -7.33 5.13
C ILE A 55 5.42 -7.22 6.44
N VAL A 56 5.62 -6.01 6.96
CA VAL A 56 6.48 -5.79 8.13
C VAL A 56 5.88 -6.37 9.41
N PHE A 57 4.56 -6.24 9.59
CA PHE A 57 3.88 -6.68 10.80
C PHE A 57 3.22 -8.06 10.65
N SER A 58 3.49 -8.75 9.54
CA SER A 58 2.97 -10.11 9.30
C SER A 58 3.45 -11.06 10.41
N GLY A 59 2.51 -11.75 11.05
CA GLY A 59 2.80 -12.70 12.13
C GLY A 59 3.01 -12.08 13.51
N VAL A 60 2.92 -10.75 13.65
CA VAL A 60 2.99 -10.06 14.95
C VAL A 60 1.57 -9.88 15.48
N ASN A 61 1.24 -10.65 16.52
CA ASN A 61 -0.05 -10.52 17.22
C ASN A 61 0.15 -9.71 18.50
N VAL A 62 -0.76 -8.77 18.74
CA VAL A 62 -0.77 -7.95 19.95
C VAL A 62 -2.10 -8.18 20.66
N THR A 63 -2.01 -8.56 21.93
CA THR A 63 -3.18 -8.74 22.79
C THR A 63 -3.53 -7.41 23.44
N LEU A 64 -4.63 -6.79 23.02
CA LEU A 64 -5.18 -5.59 23.67
C LEU A 64 -6.44 -5.98 24.44
N GLY A 65 -6.45 -5.77 25.75
CA GLY A 65 -7.64 -5.98 26.58
C GLY A 65 -8.20 -7.41 26.57
N GLY A 66 -7.33 -8.42 26.41
CA GLY A 66 -7.72 -9.84 26.37
C GLY A 66 -8.08 -10.38 24.99
N VAL A 67 -8.04 -9.55 23.94
CA VAL A 67 -8.31 -9.97 22.56
C VAL A 67 -7.04 -9.84 21.73
N SER A 68 -6.66 -10.92 21.04
CA SER A 68 -5.49 -10.97 20.16
C SER A 68 -5.83 -10.38 18.79
N TYR A 69 -5.19 -9.27 18.44
CA TYR A 69 -5.33 -8.65 17.14
C TYR A 69 -4.05 -8.80 16.33
N ASN A 70 -4.20 -8.93 15.01
CA ASN A 70 -3.07 -8.91 14.11
C ASN A 70 -2.59 -7.45 13.94
N LEU A 71 -1.32 -7.18 14.26
CA LEU A 71 -0.79 -5.83 14.23
C LEU A 71 -0.82 -5.21 12.83
N ALA A 72 -0.68 -6.03 11.78
CA ALA A 72 -0.76 -5.54 10.41
C ALA A 72 -2.10 -4.87 10.13
N SER A 73 -3.21 -5.43 10.64
CA SER A 73 -4.55 -4.87 10.41
C SER A 73 -4.77 -3.53 11.12
N ILE A 74 -4.26 -3.38 12.35
CA ILE A 74 -4.43 -2.15 13.14
C ILE A 74 -3.55 -1.02 12.59
N MET A 75 -2.38 -1.34 12.02
CA MET A 75 -1.43 -0.32 11.53
C MET A 75 -1.80 0.26 10.16
N ILE A 76 -2.72 -0.34 9.41
CA ILE A 76 -3.12 0.17 8.08
C ILE A 76 -3.75 1.56 8.18
N ALA A 77 -4.74 1.75 9.07
CA ALA A 77 -5.44 3.03 9.18
C ALA A 77 -4.54 4.19 9.66
N PRO A 78 -3.72 4.04 10.73
CA PRO A 78 -2.73 5.05 11.11
C PRO A 78 -1.72 5.35 10.00
N THR A 79 -1.30 4.35 9.22
CA THR A 79 -0.35 4.54 8.11
C THR A 79 -0.96 5.38 6.99
N LEU A 80 -2.20 5.08 6.59
CA LEU A 80 -2.92 5.85 5.57
C LEU A 80 -3.19 7.29 6.02
N PHE A 81 -3.59 7.45 7.28
CA PHE A 81 -3.83 8.78 7.86
C PHE A 81 -2.55 9.61 7.92
N SER A 82 -1.45 9.02 8.39
CA SER A 82 -0.14 9.66 8.44
C SER A 82 0.40 10.02 7.05
N ALA A 83 0.23 9.13 6.05
CA ALA A 83 0.63 9.40 4.66
C ALA A 83 -0.15 10.58 4.05
N GLY A 84 -1.45 10.68 4.34
CA GLY A 84 -2.29 11.81 3.92
C GLY A 84 -1.84 13.13 4.54
N ILE A 85 -1.67 13.17 5.87
CA ILE A 85 -1.19 14.38 6.58
C ILE A 85 0.21 14.76 6.11
N GLY A 86 1.12 13.79 5.99
CA GLY A 86 2.48 14.02 5.52
C GLY A 86 2.52 14.62 4.13
N THR A 87 1.67 14.13 3.22
CA THR A 87 1.56 14.67 1.86
C THR A 87 1.04 16.11 1.86
N ILE A 88 0.00 16.41 2.65
CA ILE A 88 -0.51 17.78 2.80
C ILE A 88 0.57 18.71 3.35
N PHE A 89 1.28 18.27 4.39
CA PHE A 89 2.39 19.01 4.97
C PHE A 89 3.50 19.28 3.94
N TYR A 90 3.88 18.27 3.17
CA TYR A 90 4.88 18.39 2.10
C TYR A 90 4.49 19.41 1.03
N LEU A 91 3.24 19.36 0.56
CA LEU A 91 2.70 20.28 -0.44
C LEU A 91 2.70 21.72 0.08
N CYS A 92 2.29 21.92 1.34
CA CYS A 92 2.34 23.23 1.99
C CYS A 92 3.77 23.78 2.10
N VAL A 93 4.73 22.97 2.54
CA VAL A 93 6.14 23.38 2.70
C VAL A 93 6.78 23.69 1.34
N THR A 94 6.42 22.95 0.29
CA THR A 94 6.97 23.11 -1.06
C THR A 94 6.20 24.13 -1.91
N LYS A 95 5.21 24.82 -1.31
CA LYS A 95 4.36 25.82 -1.98
C LYS A 95 3.69 25.29 -3.25
N PHE A 96 3.25 24.03 -3.23
CA PHE A 96 2.61 23.32 -4.35
C PHE A 96 3.43 23.22 -5.65
N LYS A 97 4.75 23.51 -5.61
CA LYS A 97 5.60 23.47 -6.81
C LYS A 97 6.08 22.08 -7.22
N SER A 98 5.94 21.10 -6.32
CA SER A 98 6.39 19.73 -6.53
C SER A 98 5.22 18.77 -6.32
N PRO A 99 4.72 18.10 -7.36
CA PRO A 99 3.61 17.15 -7.24
C PRO A 99 4.11 15.80 -6.73
N MET A 100 4.53 15.74 -5.47
CA MET A 100 4.96 14.48 -4.83
C MET A 100 3.96 14.04 -3.76
N PHE A 101 3.64 12.75 -3.78
CA PHE A 101 2.86 12.07 -2.76
C PHE A 101 3.78 11.26 -1.85
N LEU A 102 3.62 11.37 -0.54
CA LEU A 102 4.41 10.62 0.42
C LEU A 102 3.72 9.28 0.70
N ALA A 103 4.32 8.20 0.20
CA ALA A 103 3.91 6.83 0.50
C ALA A 103 4.86 6.17 1.51
N SER A 104 4.47 5.01 2.04
CA SER A 104 5.34 4.21 2.89
C SER A 104 6.59 3.75 2.12
N SER A 105 7.78 3.96 2.69
CA SER A 105 9.05 3.69 2.01
C SER A 105 9.49 2.24 2.22
N PHE A 106 9.52 1.50 1.12
CA PHE A 106 9.98 0.11 1.07
C PHE A 106 11.44 -0.06 1.51
N ALA A 107 12.26 1.00 1.43
CA ALA A 107 13.67 0.95 1.86
C ALA A 107 13.82 0.66 3.37
N TYR A 108 12.81 1.01 4.18
CA TYR A 108 12.83 0.76 5.61
C TYR A 108 12.23 -0.59 6.01
N MET A 109 11.62 -1.32 5.08
CA MET A 109 10.88 -2.55 5.36
C MET A 109 11.77 -3.62 6.03
N SER A 110 12.98 -3.81 5.52
CA SER A 110 13.95 -4.77 6.07
C SER A 110 14.42 -4.38 7.46
N ALA A 111 14.85 -3.12 7.65
CA ALA A 111 15.30 -2.61 8.94
C ALA A 111 14.19 -2.69 10.00
N MET A 112 12.95 -2.41 9.62
CA MET A 112 11.78 -2.45 10.49
C MET A 112 11.43 -3.88 10.92
N SER A 113 11.47 -4.83 10.00
CA SER A 113 11.28 -6.26 10.28
C SER A 113 12.34 -6.80 11.24
N GLU A 114 13.62 -6.46 11.01
CA GLU A 114 14.72 -6.92 11.88
C GLU A 114 14.66 -6.28 13.27
N ALA A 115 14.28 -5.00 13.37
CA ALA A 115 14.09 -4.32 14.66
C ALA A 115 13.04 -5.04 15.52
N ILE A 116 11.93 -5.49 14.91
CA ILE A 116 10.89 -6.25 15.61
C ILE A 116 11.43 -7.60 16.10
N LYS A 117 12.20 -8.33 15.27
CA LYS A 117 12.76 -9.63 15.65
C LYS A 117 13.74 -9.54 16.82
N VAL A 118 14.62 -8.55 16.79
CA VAL A 118 15.61 -8.31 17.86
C VAL A 118 14.90 -8.02 19.19
N ASP A 119 13.87 -7.19 19.14
CA ASP A 119 13.11 -6.81 20.33
C ASP A 119 12.30 -8.00 20.92
N CYS A 120 11.66 -8.79 20.06
CA CYS A 120 10.96 -10.02 20.47
C CYS A 120 11.89 -11.01 21.18
N GLN A 121 13.16 -11.10 20.76
CA GLN A 121 14.16 -11.97 21.38
C GLN A 121 14.68 -11.43 22.72
N ALA A 122 14.75 -10.11 22.87
CA ALA A 122 15.34 -9.47 24.05
C ALA A 122 14.36 -9.36 25.24
N THR A 123 13.07 -9.12 24.98
CA THR A 123 12.10 -8.77 26.04
C THR A 123 11.00 -9.82 26.24
N GLY A 124 10.89 -10.83 25.36
CA GLY A 124 9.84 -11.86 25.44
C GLY A 124 8.41 -11.34 25.21
N GLN A 125 8.27 -10.04 24.96
CA GLN A 125 7.06 -9.31 24.59
C GLN A 125 7.42 -8.35 23.46
N VAL A 126 6.48 -8.09 22.55
CA VAL A 126 6.70 -7.18 21.42
C VAL A 126 6.63 -5.73 21.91
N ASN A 127 7.77 -5.11 22.18
CA ASN A 127 7.83 -3.70 22.54
C ASN A 127 7.83 -2.83 21.28
N LEU A 128 6.64 -2.37 20.90
CA LEU A 128 6.44 -1.60 19.67
C LEU A 128 6.91 -0.15 19.77
N TRP A 129 7.46 0.29 20.91
CA TRP A 129 8.05 1.63 21.07
C TRP A 129 9.34 1.83 20.28
N ILE A 130 10.07 0.75 19.97
CA ILE A 130 11.34 0.85 19.22
C ILE A 130 11.12 1.42 17.81
N LEU A 131 9.95 1.17 17.23
CA LEU A 131 9.59 1.56 15.87
C LEU A 131 9.37 3.08 15.72
N PRO A 132 8.46 3.74 16.48
CA PRO A 132 8.33 5.20 16.46
C PRO A 132 9.63 5.94 16.80
N VAL A 133 10.39 5.45 17.78
CA VAL A 133 11.65 6.10 18.20
C VAL A 133 12.70 6.01 17.09
N GLY A 134 12.84 4.85 16.45
CA GLY A 134 13.73 4.68 15.30
C GLY A 134 13.35 5.58 14.13
N MET A 135 12.06 5.66 13.80
CA MET A 135 11.56 6.52 12.71
C MET A 135 11.73 8.01 13.03
N ALA A 136 11.55 8.42 14.29
CA ALA A 136 11.81 9.79 14.72
C ALA A 136 13.29 10.18 14.53
N MET A 137 14.22 9.28 14.86
CA MET A 137 15.66 9.49 14.63
C MET A 137 16.01 9.58 13.14
N VAL A 138 15.40 8.76 12.30
CA VAL A 138 15.57 8.86 10.84
C VAL A 138 15.08 10.22 10.33
N GLY A 139 13.93 10.70 10.81
CA GLY A 139 13.41 12.03 10.50
C GLY A 139 14.36 13.16 10.92
N LEU A 140 14.98 13.04 12.11
CA LEU A 140 15.98 13.99 12.58
C LEU A 140 17.20 14.04 11.65
N ILE A 141 17.69 12.87 11.22
CA ILE A 141 18.80 12.78 10.26
C ILE A 141 18.45 13.45 8.94
N TYR A 142 17.22 13.28 8.45
CA TYR A 142 16.74 13.97 7.25
C TYR A 142 16.70 15.49 7.42
N CYS A 143 16.27 16.00 8.58
CA CYS A 143 16.32 17.43 8.88
C CYS A 143 17.75 17.97 8.92
N ILE A 144 18.70 17.23 9.51
CA ILE A 144 20.12 17.59 9.54
C ILE A 144 20.68 17.65 8.13
N VAL A 145 20.44 16.63 7.31
CA VAL A 145 20.89 16.60 5.92
C VAL A 145 20.28 17.75 5.11
N ALA A 146 18.99 18.03 5.27
CA ALA A 146 18.34 19.17 4.63
C ALA A 146 18.97 20.52 5.04
N PHE A 147 19.34 20.67 6.31
CA PHE A 147 20.05 21.85 6.80
C PHE A 147 21.46 21.97 6.20
N LEU A 148 22.21 20.86 6.12
CA LEU A 148 23.51 20.84 5.46
C LEU A 148 23.42 21.20 3.98
N ILE A 149 22.41 20.71 3.26
CA ILE A 149 22.17 21.06 1.85
C ILE A 149 21.90 22.55 1.70
N LYS A 150 21.17 23.16 2.63
CA LYS A 150 20.92 24.60 2.64
C LYS A 150 22.20 25.43 2.82
N LEU A 151 23.17 24.94 3.60
CA LEU A 151 24.43 25.64 3.88
C LEU A 151 25.51 25.41 2.81
N PHE A 152 25.75 24.16 2.41
CA PHE A 152 26.85 23.78 1.52
C PHE A 152 26.43 23.62 0.05
N GLY A 153 25.12 23.72 -0.23
CA GLY A 153 24.55 23.49 -1.55
C GLY A 153 24.51 22.00 -1.95
N VAL A 154 24.00 21.73 -3.15
CA VAL A 154 23.73 20.35 -3.64
C VAL A 154 24.93 19.66 -4.30
N LYS A 155 26.05 20.37 -4.52
CA LYS A 155 27.19 19.85 -5.32
C LYS A 155 27.87 18.64 -4.68
N TRP A 156 28.04 18.65 -3.36
CA TRP A 156 28.59 17.50 -2.63
C TRP A 156 27.66 16.29 -2.73
N LEU A 157 26.34 16.50 -2.61
CA LEU A 157 25.35 15.42 -2.69
C LEU A 157 25.35 14.78 -4.07
N ASN A 158 25.40 15.57 -5.15
CA ASN A 158 25.48 15.05 -6.52
C ASN A 158 26.76 14.25 -6.79
N LYS A 159 27.85 14.55 -6.07
CA LYS A 159 29.10 13.78 -6.16
C LYS A 159 29.05 12.48 -5.35
N LEU A 160 28.33 12.49 -4.23
CA LEU A 160 28.16 11.33 -3.36
C LEU A 160 27.13 10.34 -3.93
N LEU A 161 26.05 10.85 -4.51
CA LEU A 161 24.94 10.09 -5.10
C LEU A 161 24.80 10.40 -6.60
N PRO A 162 25.81 10.08 -7.43
CA PRO A 162 25.66 10.19 -8.87
C PRO A 162 24.61 9.17 -9.35
N THR A 163 23.99 9.41 -10.51
CA THR A 163 22.92 8.56 -11.07
C THR A 163 23.32 7.08 -11.17
N ILE A 164 24.61 6.81 -11.40
CA ILE A 164 25.18 5.46 -11.46
C ILE A 164 25.12 4.70 -10.12
N VAL A 165 24.96 5.41 -8.98
CA VAL A 165 24.77 4.79 -7.66
C VAL A 165 23.28 4.72 -7.31
N VAL A 166 22.54 5.81 -7.56
CA VAL A 166 21.11 5.89 -7.21
C VAL A 166 20.29 4.83 -7.95
N GLY A 167 20.55 4.63 -9.25
CA GLY A 167 19.84 3.63 -10.07
C GLY A 167 19.96 2.21 -9.51
N PRO A 168 21.18 1.67 -9.34
CA PRO A 168 21.39 0.34 -8.76
C PRO A 168 20.80 0.18 -7.36
N VAL A 169 20.89 1.19 -6.49
CA VAL A 169 20.29 1.13 -5.15
C VAL A 169 18.77 0.93 -5.24
N ILE A 170 18.08 1.66 -6.13
CA ILE A 170 16.64 1.51 -6.34
C ILE A 170 16.30 0.12 -6.90
N ILE A 171 17.11 -0.40 -7.84
CA ILE A 171 16.92 -1.75 -8.40
C ILE A 171 17.05 -2.81 -7.30
N VAL A 172 18.02 -2.69 -6.40
CA VAL A 172 18.23 -3.63 -5.29
C VAL A 172 17.05 -3.59 -4.30
N ILE A 173 16.53 -2.40 -3.98
CA ILE A 173 15.32 -2.26 -3.15
C ILE A 173 14.13 -2.96 -3.82
N GLY A 174 13.94 -2.76 -5.13
CA GLY A 174 12.89 -3.43 -5.90
C GLY A 174 13.05 -4.95 -5.95
N LEU A 175 14.27 -5.44 -6.14
CA LEU A 175 14.57 -6.88 -6.17
C LEU A 175 14.31 -7.54 -4.81
N SER A 176 14.61 -6.85 -3.71
CA SER A 176 14.30 -7.34 -2.35
C SER A 176 12.78 -7.48 -2.14
N LEU A 177 11.98 -6.55 -2.66
CA LEU A 177 10.52 -6.64 -2.58
C LEU A 177 9.95 -7.77 -3.42
N ALA A 178 10.53 -8.03 -4.59
CA ALA A 178 10.12 -9.13 -5.46
C ALA A 178 10.27 -10.48 -4.73
N THR A 179 11.39 -10.68 -4.01
CA THR A 179 11.61 -11.89 -3.20
C THR A 179 10.57 -12.04 -2.10
N SER A 180 10.24 -10.96 -1.38
CA SER A 180 9.17 -10.98 -0.38
C SER A 180 7.81 -11.28 -1.00
N ALA A 181 7.49 -10.73 -2.18
CA ALA A 181 6.22 -10.99 -2.87
C ALA A 181 6.09 -12.47 -3.27
N ILE A 182 7.15 -13.08 -3.80
CA ILE A 182 7.17 -14.51 -4.15
C ILE A 182 6.98 -15.38 -2.90
N SER A 183 7.68 -15.06 -1.80
CA SER A 183 7.51 -15.78 -0.53
C SER A 183 6.08 -15.69 -0.01
N ASN A 184 5.44 -14.51 -0.10
CA ASN A 184 4.04 -14.34 0.30
C ASN A 184 3.08 -15.12 -0.61
N LEU A 185 3.34 -15.19 -1.92
CA LEU A 185 2.55 -15.99 -2.86
C LEU A 185 2.67 -17.50 -2.61
N THR A 186 3.84 -17.98 -2.18
CA THR A 186 4.08 -19.41 -1.90
C THR A 186 3.61 -19.84 -0.52
N THR A 187 3.64 -18.96 0.46
CA THR A 187 3.36 -19.27 1.88
C THR A 187 1.98 -18.79 2.34
N GLY A 188 1.39 -17.81 1.65
CA GLY A 188 0.13 -17.16 2.03
C GLY A 188 -1.15 -17.90 1.62
N ALA A 189 -1.05 -19.12 1.09
CA ALA A 189 -2.22 -19.96 0.87
C ALA A 189 -2.79 -20.43 2.22
N ALA A 190 -4.13 -20.52 2.34
CA ALA A 190 -4.84 -20.82 3.58
C ALA A 190 -4.43 -22.15 4.25
N ILE A 191 -3.74 -23.03 3.52
CA ILE A 191 -3.12 -24.24 4.03
C ILE A 191 -1.62 -24.10 3.82
N GLY A 192 -0.86 -24.05 4.90
CA GLY A 192 0.59 -23.93 4.87
C GLY A 192 1.23 -24.95 3.93
N GLY A 193 1.70 -24.48 2.78
CA GLY A 193 2.24 -25.33 1.72
C GLY A 193 2.22 -24.66 0.36
N TYR A 194 2.98 -25.23 -0.58
CA TYR A 194 3.09 -24.73 -1.95
C TYR A 194 1.76 -24.90 -2.70
N ASN A 195 1.02 -23.81 -2.87
CA ASN A 195 -0.26 -23.83 -3.58
C ASN A 195 -0.11 -23.35 -5.03
N TRP A 196 -0.19 -24.29 -5.96
CA TRP A 196 -0.16 -24.00 -7.40
C TRP A 196 -1.28 -23.04 -7.84
N CYS A 197 -2.45 -23.05 -7.19
CA CYS A 197 -3.56 -22.13 -7.51
C CYS A 197 -3.24 -20.69 -7.13
N ALA A 198 -2.59 -20.47 -5.97
CA ALA A 198 -2.16 -19.14 -5.54
C ALA A 198 -1.09 -18.57 -6.48
N ILE A 199 -0.11 -19.40 -6.85
CA ILE A 199 0.96 -19.02 -7.78
C ILE A 199 0.39 -18.72 -9.17
N LEU A 200 -0.55 -19.53 -9.66
CA LEU A 200 -1.20 -19.31 -10.95
C LEU A 200 -2.01 -17.99 -10.94
N SER A 201 -2.72 -17.69 -9.86
CA SER A 201 -3.45 -16.42 -9.72
C SER A 201 -2.51 -15.20 -9.73
N GLY A 202 -1.35 -15.29 -9.06
CA GLY A 202 -0.34 -14.24 -9.06
C GLY A 202 0.33 -14.07 -10.42
N LEU A 203 0.61 -15.16 -11.13
CA LEU A 203 1.16 -15.12 -12.49
C LEU A 203 0.16 -14.48 -13.47
N ILE A 204 -1.12 -14.82 -13.37
CA ILE A 204 -2.17 -14.20 -14.18
C ILE A 204 -2.26 -12.70 -13.87
N ALA A 205 -2.22 -12.31 -12.59
CA ALA A 205 -2.20 -10.90 -12.20
C ALA A 205 -1.01 -10.14 -12.81
N MET A 206 0.18 -10.75 -12.80
CA MET A 206 1.40 -10.17 -13.38
C MET A 206 1.30 -10.03 -14.91
N ILE A 207 0.82 -11.06 -15.60
CA ILE A 207 0.61 -11.03 -17.05
C ILE A 207 -0.44 -9.98 -17.43
N VAL A 208 -1.58 -9.94 -16.74
CA VAL A 208 -2.62 -8.94 -16.99
C VAL A 208 -2.10 -7.54 -16.73
N THR A 209 -1.31 -7.32 -15.67
CA THR A 209 -0.65 -6.04 -15.42
C THR A 209 0.28 -5.64 -16.56
N ALA A 210 1.13 -6.57 -17.03
CA ALA A 210 2.07 -6.31 -18.12
C ALA A 210 1.37 -6.02 -19.45
N LEU A 211 0.34 -6.79 -19.78
CA LEU A 211 -0.48 -6.58 -20.97
C LEU A 211 -1.24 -5.26 -20.91
N CYS A 212 -1.83 -4.93 -19.76
CA CYS A 212 -2.53 -3.67 -19.55
C CYS A 212 -1.58 -2.46 -19.63
N SER A 213 -0.34 -2.61 -19.15
CA SER A 213 0.69 -1.57 -19.23
C SER A 213 1.14 -1.34 -20.67
N HIS A 214 1.37 -2.41 -21.44
CA HIS A 214 1.90 -2.30 -22.81
C HIS A 214 0.82 -2.02 -23.87
N TYR A 215 -0.35 -2.67 -23.79
CA TYR A 215 -1.43 -2.57 -24.78
C TYR A 215 -2.60 -1.68 -24.34
N GLY A 216 -2.61 -1.18 -23.10
CA GLY A 216 -3.66 -0.30 -22.61
C GLY A 216 -3.75 0.98 -23.43
N LYS A 217 -4.95 1.33 -23.89
CA LYS A 217 -5.23 2.62 -24.55
C LYS A 217 -6.07 3.50 -23.62
N GLY A 218 -5.76 4.81 -23.58
CA GLY A 218 -6.50 5.80 -22.79
C GLY A 218 -6.39 5.59 -21.28
N THR A 219 -7.51 5.72 -20.56
CA THR A 219 -7.61 5.65 -19.09
C THR A 219 -7.15 4.32 -18.47
N ILE A 220 -7.15 3.24 -19.25
CA ILE A 220 -6.74 1.89 -18.80
C ILE A 220 -5.20 1.78 -18.67
N SER A 221 -4.44 2.54 -19.47
CA SER A 221 -2.97 2.60 -19.35
C SER A 221 -2.50 3.41 -18.14
N LEU A 222 -3.37 4.27 -17.58
CA LEU A 222 -3.02 5.08 -16.40
C LEU A 222 -2.98 4.27 -15.11
N VAL A 223 -3.66 3.12 -15.03
CA VAL A 223 -3.74 2.33 -13.78
C VAL A 223 -3.60 0.81 -14.02
N PRO A 224 -2.54 0.35 -14.71
CA PRO A 224 -2.40 -1.05 -15.11
C PRO A 224 -2.28 -1.99 -13.91
N PHE A 225 -1.65 -1.54 -12.82
CA PHE A 225 -1.43 -2.39 -11.65
C PHE A 225 -2.73 -2.67 -10.86
N VAL A 226 -3.65 -1.70 -10.74
CA VAL A 226 -4.93 -1.91 -10.04
C VAL A 226 -5.78 -2.93 -10.79
N ILE A 227 -5.82 -2.83 -12.12
CA ILE A 227 -6.54 -3.77 -12.98
C ILE A 227 -5.92 -5.17 -12.88
N GLY A 228 -4.59 -5.25 -12.87
CA GLY A 228 -3.86 -6.49 -12.64
C GLY A 228 -4.19 -7.15 -11.30
N MET A 229 -4.16 -6.38 -10.21
CA MET A 229 -4.54 -6.87 -8.87
C MET A 229 -5.98 -7.37 -8.83
N LEU A 230 -6.93 -6.60 -9.38
CA LEU A 230 -8.34 -7.00 -9.46
C LEU A 230 -8.51 -8.31 -10.24
N SER A 231 -7.82 -8.45 -11.37
CA SER A 231 -7.88 -9.68 -12.16
C SER A 231 -7.33 -10.90 -11.40
N GLY A 232 -6.23 -10.73 -10.67
CA GLY A 232 -5.67 -11.78 -9.80
C GLY A 232 -6.64 -12.20 -8.70
N TYR A 233 -7.28 -11.22 -8.05
CA TYR A 233 -8.28 -11.47 -7.02
C TYR A 233 -9.51 -12.20 -7.55
N VAL A 234 -10.04 -11.80 -8.72
CA VAL A 234 -11.16 -12.49 -9.38
C VAL A 234 -10.81 -13.95 -9.67
N VAL A 235 -9.61 -14.21 -10.21
CA VAL A 235 -9.14 -15.58 -10.47
C VAL A 235 -8.99 -16.39 -9.18
N ALA A 236 -8.45 -15.78 -8.12
CA ALA A 236 -8.35 -16.42 -6.81
C ALA A 236 -9.73 -16.76 -6.22
N CYS A 237 -10.72 -15.88 -6.38
CA CYS A 237 -12.10 -16.14 -5.98
C CYS A 237 -12.73 -17.27 -6.79
N LEU A 238 -12.49 -17.33 -8.11
CA LEU A 238 -12.99 -18.41 -8.96
C LEU A 238 -12.39 -19.76 -8.56
N PHE A 239 -11.07 -19.83 -8.29
CA PHE A 239 -10.45 -21.05 -7.77
C PHE A 239 -11.00 -21.45 -6.40
N THR A 240 -11.26 -20.48 -5.51
CA THR A 240 -11.88 -20.73 -4.21
C THR A 240 -13.32 -21.26 -4.34
N LEU A 241 -14.10 -20.74 -5.29
CA LEU A 241 -15.45 -21.19 -5.57
C LEU A 241 -15.46 -22.63 -6.14
N ILE A 242 -14.55 -22.93 -7.07
CA ILE A 242 -14.39 -24.27 -7.64
C ILE A 242 -13.93 -25.27 -6.58
N GLY A 243 -13.09 -24.85 -5.63
CA GLY A 243 -12.72 -25.63 -4.46
C GLY A 243 -13.90 -25.96 -3.54
N TYR A 244 -14.81 -25.00 -3.33
CA TYR A 244 -15.98 -25.22 -2.47
C TYR A 244 -17.04 -26.13 -3.11
N TYR A 245 -17.28 -26.01 -4.43
CA TYR A 245 -18.38 -26.69 -5.12
C TYR A 245 -17.99 -27.93 -5.93
N GLY A 246 -16.73 -28.06 -6.37
CA GLY A 246 -16.33 -29.08 -7.35
C GLY A 246 -15.46 -30.21 -6.81
N CYS A 247 -14.58 -29.93 -5.84
CA CYS A 247 -13.67 -30.91 -5.27
C CYS A 247 -13.34 -30.43 -3.86
N GLY A 248 -13.93 -31.03 -2.82
CA GLY A 248 -13.80 -30.65 -1.41
C GLY A 248 -12.38 -30.86 -0.85
N ASN A 249 -11.39 -30.29 -1.52
CA ASN A 249 -9.98 -30.42 -1.28
C ASN A 249 -9.45 -29.06 -0.87
N GLU A 250 -8.84 -29.00 0.30
CA GLU A 250 -8.50 -27.75 0.98
C GLU A 250 -7.58 -26.86 0.10
N TYR A 251 -6.75 -27.47 -0.77
CA TYR A 251 -5.81 -26.76 -1.67
C TYR A 251 -6.42 -25.67 -2.56
N CYS A 252 -7.72 -25.67 -2.82
CA CYS A 252 -8.36 -24.63 -3.63
C CYS A 252 -8.82 -23.40 -2.83
N HIS A 253 -8.67 -23.37 -1.50
CA HIS A 253 -8.93 -22.18 -0.68
C HIS A 253 -7.81 -21.14 -0.83
N VAL A 254 -7.84 -20.39 -1.93
CA VAL A 254 -6.88 -19.31 -2.20
C VAL A 254 -7.26 -18.02 -1.46
N VAL A 255 -8.56 -17.77 -1.29
CA VAL A 255 -9.07 -16.60 -0.56
C VAL A 255 -9.67 -17.05 0.76
N ASN A 256 -9.04 -16.64 1.86
CA ASN A 256 -9.61 -16.79 3.17
C ASN A 256 -10.61 -15.64 3.43
N PHE A 257 -11.91 -15.97 3.49
CA PHE A 257 -12.99 -15.01 3.79
C PHE A 257 -13.27 -14.88 5.29
N ASP A 258 -12.57 -15.63 6.15
CA ASP A 258 -12.71 -15.53 7.62
C ASP A 258 -12.49 -14.11 8.15
N PRO A 259 -11.52 -13.29 7.70
CA PRO A 259 -11.40 -11.91 8.20
C PRO A 259 -12.62 -11.06 7.83
N LEU A 260 -13.26 -11.28 6.68
CA LEU A 260 -14.47 -10.56 6.28
C LEU A 260 -15.68 -11.05 7.08
N LEU A 261 -15.78 -12.36 7.32
CA LEU A 261 -16.82 -12.96 8.16
C LEU A 261 -16.67 -12.56 9.63
N ASN A 262 -15.45 -12.39 10.14
CA ASN A 262 -15.18 -11.92 11.50
C ASN A 262 -15.51 -10.43 11.68
N LEU A 263 -15.48 -9.62 10.61
CA LEU A 263 -15.92 -8.22 10.63
C LEU A 263 -17.46 -8.09 10.68
N PHE A 264 -18.20 -9.04 10.11
CA PHE A 264 -19.68 -9.04 10.13
C PHE A 264 -20.29 -9.96 11.19
N SER A 265 -19.52 -10.87 11.78
CA SER A 265 -19.96 -11.78 12.83
C SER A 265 -18.82 -12.09 13.80
N THR A 266 -18.95 -11.67 15.06
CA THR A 266 -18.08 -12.15 16.14
C THR A 266 -18.65 -13.47 16.64
N VAL A 267 -17.83 -14.52 16.69
CA VAL A 267 -18.21 -15.77 17.35
C VAL A 267 -17.97 -15.60 18.85
N GLN A 268 -19.04 -15.45 19.61
CA GLN A 268 -19.04 -15.60 21.05
C GLN A 268 -19.91 -16.83 21.36
N ASP A 269 -19.34 -17.85 22.01
CA ASP A 269 -20.02 -19.11 22.40
C ASP A 269 -20.83 -19.81 21.30
N GLY A 270 -20.17 -20.19 20.20
CA GLY A 270 -20.72 -21.14 19.20
C GLY A 270 -21.93 -20.63 18.40
N THR A 271 -22.35 -19.38 18.58
CA THR A 271 -23.48 -18.78 17.86
C THR A 271 -23.04 -17.50 17.16
N ARG A 272 -23.35 -17.37 15.87
CA ARG A 272 -22.92 -16.25 15.02
C ARG A 272 -23.85 -15.06 15.26
N VAL A 273 -23.35 -13.99 15.88
CA VAL A 273 -24.13 -12.77 16.13
C VAL A 273 -23.57 -11.63 15.28
N ALA A 274 -24.43 -10.99 14.48
CA ALA A 274 -24.06 -9.84 13.65
C ALA A 274 -23.97 -8.58 14.53
N ASN A 275 -22.77 -7.98 14.64
CA ASN A 275 -22.54 -6.81 15.49
C ASN A 275 -21.75 -5.72 14.74
N VAL A 276 -22.28 -5.26 13.60
CA VAL A 276 -21.81 -3.98 13.04
C VAL A 276 -22.64 -2.87 13.67
N THR A 277 -22.18 -2.37 14.82
CA THR A 277 -22.75 -1.18 15.47
C THR A 277 -21.87 0.04 15.19
N ILE A 278 -22.47 1.21 14.95
CA ILE A 278 -21.83 2.51 14.63
C ILE A 278 -20.70 2.90 15.61
N GLN A 279 -20.70 2.29 16.80
CA GLN A 279 -19.67 2.44 17.82
C GLN A 279 -18.28 1.92 17.40
N SER A 280 -18.19 0.94 16.50
CA SER A 280 -16.91 0.47 15.94
C SER A 280 -16.21 1.51 15.05
N PHE A 281 -16.94 2.48 14.51
CA PHE A 281 -16.37 3.60 13.76
C PHE A 281 -15.84 4.73 14.67
N LEU A 282 -16.23 4.73 15.94
CA LEU A 282 -15.85 5.72 16.95
C LEU A 282 -14.96 5.13 18.04
N ASP A 283 -14.63 3.84 17.96
CA ASP A 283 -13.70 3.20 18.89
C ASP A 283 -12.30 3.70 18.55
N TYR A 284 -11.81 4.62 19.37
CA TYR A 284 -10.46 5.14 19.25
C TYR A 284 -9.49 3.99 19.52
N PRO A 285 -8.45 3.79 18.70
CA PRO A 285 -7.43 2.82 19.04
C PRO A 285 -6.84 3.24 20.39
N LYS A 286 -7.08 2.46 21.44
CA LYS A 286 -6.28 2.57 22.68
C LYS A 286 -4.84 2.54 22.20
N PHE A 287 -4.09 3.60 22.48
CA PHE A 287 -2.72 3.72 22.01
C PHE A 287 -2.00 2.43 22.37
N LEU A 288 -1.63 1.69 21.34
CA LEU A 288 -1.01 0.37 21.43
C LEU A 288 0.28 0.41 22.28
N PHE A 289 0.80 1.63 22.45
CA PHE A 289 1.95 2.03 23.24
C PHE A 289 1.69 2.16 24.75
N LEU A 290 0.44 2.35 25.21
CA LEU A 290 0.10 2.50 26.64
C LEU A 290 -0.26 1.19 27.34
N THR A 291 -0.66 0.14 26.60
CA THR A 291 -1.05 -1.16 27.17
C THR A 291 0.08 -2.18 27.17
N ALA A 292 1.19 -1.93 26.47
CA ALA A 292 2.38 -2.79 26.50
C ALA A 292 3.13 -2.77 27.86
N ASN A 293 2.61 -2.06 28.87
CA ASN A 293 3.21 -1.94 30.20
C ASN A 293 2.19 -2.11 31.35
N SER A 294 1.08 -2.82 31.10
CA SER A 294 0.07 -3.19 32.11
C SER A 294 -0.28 -4.66 32.03
#